data_AF-A0A180FRD9-F1
#
_entry.id   AF-A0A180FRD9-F1
#
_cell.length_a   1.000
_cell.length_b   1.000
_cell.length_c   1.000
_cell.angle_alpha   90.00
_cell.angle_beta   90.00
_cell.angle_gamma   90.00
#
_symmetry.space_group_name_H-M   'P 1'
#
loop_
_entity.id
_entity.type
_entity.pdbx_description
1 polymer ?
#
loop_
_entity_poly.entity_id
_entity_poly.type
_entity_poly.pdbx_seq_one_letter_code
_entity_poly.pdbx_strand_id
1 'polypeptide(L)'
;MEKRNFQSKHPDTGKEFFKQSGNNQFVFLSIKHLQSNFECFSDWTKQELAKFWNFNKRLHQMTWNDIYETGGKKDKTGLAYTIIPKEKYRSIPFISALNDVTLFELRIDDKLRVHGYRSNSIFYMCLLDREHKICK
;
A
#
# COMPACT_ATOMS: atom_id res chain seq x y z
N MET A 1 -9.69 41.43 -7.20
CA MET A 1 -9.23 40.35 -6.30
C MET A 1 -9.67 39.04 -6.94
N GLU A 2 -8.76 38.36 -7.64
CA GLU A 2 -9.06 37.11 -8.33
C GLU A 2 -9.43 36.02 -7.32
N LYS A 3 -10.59 35.42 -7.53
CA LYS A 3 -11.00 34.19 -6.83
C LYS A 3 -10.03 33.09 -7.28
N ARG A 4 -9.12 32.69 -6.39
CA ARG A 4 -8.32 31.49 -6.60
C ARG A 4 -9.27 30.31 -6.75
N ASN A 5 -9.36 29.76 -7.96
CA ASN A 5 -10.05 28.51 -8.22
C ASN A 5 -9.32 27.41 -7.44
N PHE A 6 -9.86 27.05 -6.28
CA PHE A 6 -9.54 25.81 -5.61
C PHE A 6 -10.26 24.69 -6.38
N GLN A 7 -9.81 24.38 -7.60
CA GLN A 7 -10.09 23.09 -8.20
C GLN A 7 -9.40 22.05 -7.30
N SER A 8 -10.21 21.36 -6.50
CA SER A 8 -9.82 20.35 -5.55
C SER A 8 -9.05 19.23 -6.26
N LYS A 9 -7.72 19.25 -6.18
CA LYS A 9 -6.84 18.11 -6.52
C LYS A 9 -6.93 17.01 -5.46
N HIS A 10 -8.12 16.71 -4.95
CA HIS A 10 -8.37 15.61 -4.03
C HIS A 10 -9.29 14.61 -4.71
N PRO A 11 -8.80 13.40 -5.04
CA PRO A 11 -9.54 12.40 -5.80
C PRO A 11 -10.61 11.65 -4.97
N ASP A 12 -11.01 12.18 -3.82
CA ASP A 12 -11.70 11.42 -2.77
C ASP A 12 -13.25 11.37 -2.91
N THR A 13 -13.84 11.87 -4.00
CA THR A 13 -15.31 12.15 -4.04
C THR A 13 -16.12 11.37 -5.07
N GLY A 14 -15.57 10.37 -5.77
CA GLY A 14 -16.33 9.56 -6.74
C GLY A 14 -16.11 8.05 -6.61
N LYS A 15 -17.19 7.26 -6.48
CA LYS A 15 -17.12 5.78 -6.50
C LYS A 15 -16.49 5.21 -7.78
N GLU A 16 -16.40 6.00 -8.84
CA GLU A 16 -15.88 5.58 -10.14
C GLU A 16 -14.34 5.56 -10.21
N PHE A 17 -13.64 6.34 -9.38
CA PHE A 17 -12.17 6.40 -9.41
C PHE A 17 -11.51 5.06 -9.05
N PHE A 18 -12.14 4.31 -8.14
CA PHE A 18 -11.66 3.00 -7.72
C PHE A 18 -11.74 1.92 -8.80
N LYS A 19 -12.60 2.11 -9.81
CA LYS A 19 -12.79 1.16 -10.91
C LYS A 19 -11.84 1.40 -12.08
N GLN A 20 -11.09 2.49 -12.06
CA GLN A 20 -10.17 2.83 -13.14
C GLN A 20 -8.99 1.84 -13.16
N SER A 21 -8.69 1.33 -14.35
CA SER A 21 -7.57 0.42 -14.56
C SER A 21 -6.41 1.13 -15.27
N GLY A 22 -5.24 0.48 -15.31
CA GLY A 22 -4.03 1.04 -15.93
C GLY A 22 -3.08 1.73 -14.94
N ASN A 23 -1.82 1.90 -15.33
CA ASN A 23 -0.78 2.30 -14.39
C ASN A 23 -0.74 3.80 -14.10
N ASN A 24 -1.39 4.62 -14.92
CA ASN A 24 -1.45 6.08 -14.73
C ASN A 24 -2.52 6.51 -13.72
N GLN A 25 -3.21 5.55 -13.09
CA GLN A 25 -4.24 5.85 -12.10
C GLN A 25 -3.64 6.06 -10.71
N PHE A 26 -4.19 7.03 -9.99
CA PHE A 26 -3.86 7.26 -8.58
C PHE A 26 -4.22 6.06 -7.71
N VAL A 27 -3.45 5.86 -6.64
CA VAL A 27 -3.57 4.68 -5.78
C VAL A 27 -4.32 5.00 -4.50
N PHE A 28 -5.35 4.22 -4.21
CA PHE A 28 -6.12 4.32 -2.97
C PHE A 28 -5.85 3.11 -2.07
N LEU A 29 -5.73 3.35 -0.78
CA LEU A 29 -5.57 2.28 0.20
C LEU A 29 -6.93 1.71 0.61
N SER A 30 -7.08 0.39 0.59
CA SER A 30 -8.19 -0.31 1.25
C SER A 30 -7.66 -1.26 2.31
N ILE A 31 -8.25 -1.18 3.51
CA ILE A 31 -7.98 -2.10 4.63
C ILE A 31 -9.02 -3.22 4.75
N LYS A 32 -9.90 -3.38 3.75
CA LYS A 32 -11.00 -4.36 3.74
C LYS A 32 -10.53 -5.79 4.03
N HIS A 33 -9.29 -6.11 3.64
CA HIS A 33 -8.71 -7.45 3.72
C HIS A 33 -7.60 -7.55 4.77
N LEU A 34 -7.51 -6.58 5.68
CA LEU A 34 -6.51 -6.57 6.73
C LEU A 34 -6.70 -7.74 7.69
N GLN A 35 -5.65 -8.55 7.89
CA GLN A 35 -5.66 -9.70 8.79
C GLN A 35 -5.03 -9.33 10.13
N SER A 36 -5.86 -8.91 11.08
CA SER A 36 -5.40 -8.47 12.42
C SER A 36 -4.76 -9.58 13.26
N ASN A 37 -4.98 -10.85 12.91
CA ASN A 37 -4.40 -12.00 13.63
C ASN A 37 -2.89 -12.15 13.42
N PHE A 38 -2.33 -11.57 12.36
CA PHE A 38 -0.89 -11.56 12.14
C PHE A 38 -0.25 -10.36 12.85
N GLU A 39 -0.81 -9.18 12.61
CA GLU A 39 -0.41 -7.94 13.27
C GLU A 39 -1.55 -6.91 13.20
N CYS A 40 -1.70 -6.10 14.25
CA CYS A 40 -2.77 -5.12 14.37
C CYS A 40 -2.21 -3.71 14.63
N PHE A 41 -2.93 -2.68 14.15
CA PHE A 41 -2.60 -1.28 14.46
C PHE A 41 -2.64 -0.97 15.97
N SER A 42 -3.37 -1.76 16.77
CA SER A 42 -3.37 -1.63 18.23
C SER A 42 -1.99 -1.88 18.84
N ASP A 43 -1.14 -2.66 18.17
CA ASP A 43 0.19 -3.01 18.66
C ASP A 43 1.25 -1.98 18.25
N TRP A 44 0.89 -1.05 17.36
CA TRP A 44 1.77 0.00 16.85
C TRP A 44 1.79 1.20 17.80
N THR A 45 2.98 1.76 18.00
CA THR A 45 3.15 3.01 18.75
C THR A 45 2.55 4.19 17.99
N LYS A 46 2.28 5.28 18.72
CA LYS A 46 1.80 6.54 18.13
C LYS A 46 2.71 7.05 17.01
N GLN A 47 4.02 6.89 17.15
CA GLN A 47 5.01 7.30 16.16
C GLN A 47 4.94 6.43 14.89
N GLU A 48 4.77 5.12 15.04
CA GLU A 48 4.61 4.20 13.91
C GLU A 48 3.30 4.46 13.16
N LEU A 49 2.20 4.72 13.88
CA LEU A 49 0.92 5.13 13.29
C LEU A 49 1.03 6.47 12.54
N ALA A 50 1.78 7.44 13.07
CA ALA A 50 2.03 8.70 12.37
C ALA A 50 2.78 8.48 11.04
N LYS A 51 3.76 7.56 11.02
CA LYS A 51 4.46 7.17 9.79
C LYS A 51 3.51 6.50 8.80
N PHE A 52 2.64 5.59 9.26
CA PHE A 52 1.62 4.98 8.42
C PHE A 52 0.69 6.02 7.77
N TRP A 53 0.23 7.02 8.53
CA TRP A 53 -0.62 8.07 7.96
C TRP A 53 0.11 8.94 6.93
N ASN A 54 1.39 9.22 7.14
CA ASN A 54 2.20 9.91 6.14
C ASN A 54 2.42 9.05 4.89
N PHE A 55 2.65 7.75 5.05
CA PHE A 55 2.67 6.79 3.96
C PHE A 55 1.35 6.81 3.18
N ASN A 56 0.20 6.73 3.86
CA ASN A 56 -1.12 6.74 3.23
C ASN A 56 -1.37 8.02 2.42
N LYS A 57 -1.02 9.18 2.97
CA LYS A 57 -1.11 10.47 2.26
C LYS A 57 -0.25 10.50 1.00
N ARG A 58 0.98 9.99 1.07
CA ARG A 58 1.88 9.89 -0.08
C ARG A 58 1.34 8.92 -1.13
N LEU A 59 0.84 7.76 -0.70
CA LEU A 59 0.29 6.74 -1.59
C LEU A 59 -0.86 7.31 -2.45
N HIS A 60 -1.76 8.09 -1.83
CA HIS A 60 -2.89 8.73 -2.51
C HIS A 60 -2.49 9.83 -3.52
N GLN A 61 -1.23 10.26 -3.50
CA GLN A 61 -0.66 11.24 -4.43
C GLN A 61 0.15 10.58 -5.56
N MET A 62 0.33 9.25 -5.51
CA MET A 62 1.11 8.48 -6.47
C MET A 62 0.19 7.73 -7.43
N THR A 63 0.65 7.59 -8.67
CA THR A 63 0.11 6.62 -9.62
C THR A 63 0.78 5.25 -9.42
N TRP A 64 0.21 4.20 -10.00
CA TRP A 64 0.87 2.88 -9.98
C TRP A 64 2.22 2.88 -10.69
N ASN A 65 2.41 3.65 -11.76
CA ASN A 65 3.71 3.82 -12.39
C ASN A 65 4.73 4.40 -11.42
N ASP A 66 4.37 5.46 -10.69
CA ASP A 66 5.26 6.06 -9.67
C ASP A 66 5.67 5.02 -8.61
N ILE A 67 4.73 4.15 -8.19
CA ILE A 67 5.02 3.08 -7.23
C ILE A 67 5.99 2.05 -7.83
N TYR A 68 5.75 1.57 -9.04
CA TYR A 68 6.61 0.58 -9.69
C TYR A 68 8.02 1.12 -9.91
N GLU A 69 8.18 2.40 -10.22
CA GLU A 69 9.48 3.07 -10.36
C GLU A 69 10.26 3.19 -9.04
N THR A 70 9.63 2.95 -7.89
CA THR A 70 10.34 2.82 -6.60
C THR A 70 11.00 1.45 -6.43
N GLY A 71 10.61 0.45 -7.23
CA GLY A 71 11.19 -0.90 -7.20
C GLY A 71 12.52 -1.00 -7.96
N GLY A 72 13.29 -2.05 -7.69
CA GLY A 72 14.47 -2.44 -8.49
C GLY A 72 15.72 -1.54 -8.40
N LYS A 73 15.68 -0.43 -7.65
CA LYS A 73 16.85 0.44 -7.43
C LYS A 73 17.83 -0.22 -6.44
N LYS A 74 19.14 -0.13 -6.72
CA LYS A 74 20.22 -0.62 -5.84
C LYS A 74 20.11 -0.03 -4.42
N ASP A 75 19.77 1.25 -4.35
CA ASP A 75 19.39 1.93 -3.11
C ASP A 75 17.87 2.11 -3.11
N LYS A 76 17.16 1.16 -2.49
CA LYS A 76 15.69 1.18 -2.39
C LYS A 76 15.24 2.38 -1.57
N THR A 77 14.93 3.49 -2.24
CA THR A 77 14.37 4.70 -1.65
C THR A 77 12.86 4.78 -1.88
N GLY A 78 12.15 5.47 -0.98
CA GLY A 78 10.69 5.62 -1.09
C GLY A 78 9.93 4.36 -0.69
N LEU A 79 8.91 3.98 -1.48
CA LEU A 79 8.02 2.86 -1.18
C LEU A 79 8.64 1.49 -1.51
N ALA A 80 9.74 1.44 -2.26
CA ALA A 80 10.53 0.23 -2.50
C ALA A 80 9.69 -0.98 -2.96
N TYR A 81 8.79 -0.78 -3.93
CA TYR A 81 7.92 -1.83 -4.45
C TYR A 81 8.70 -3.13 -4.72
N THR A 82 8.31 -4.20 -4.04
CA THR A 82 8.97 -5.50 -4.14
C THR A 82 7.93 -6.62 -4.19
N ILE A 83 7.92 -7.38 -5.28
CA ILE A 83 7.07 -8.57 -5.42
C ILE A 83 7.57 -9.63 -4.44
N ILE A 84 6.66 -10.19 -3.65
CA ILE A 84 6.97 -11.21 -2.66
C ILE A 84 6.32 -12.53 -3.10
N PRO A 85 7.11 -13.62 -3.25
CA PRO A 85 6.56 -14.93 -3.58
C PRO A 85 5.54 -15.40 -2.54
N LYS A 86 4.46 -16.05 -3.00
CA LYS A 86 3.35 -16.48 -2.14
C LYS A 86 3.81 -17.43 -1.02
N GLU A 87 4.92 -18.14 -1.26
CA GLU A 87 5.57 -19.07 -0.34
C GLU A 87 6.03 -18.42 0.97
N LYS A 88 6.38 -17.12 0.94
CA LYS A 88 6.77 -16.36 2.13
C LYS A 88 5.59 -16.10 3.07
N TYR A 89 4.36 -16.26 2.60
CA TYR A 89 3.13 -16.04 3.38
C TYR A 89 2.46 -17.35 3.84
N ARG A 90 3.10 -18.52 3.70
CA ARG A 90 2.47 -19.84 3.89
C ARG A 90 1.77 -20.02 5.24
N SER A 91 2.19 -19.31 6.29
CA SER A 91 1.57 -19.36 7.62
C SER A 91 0.29 -18.51 7.76
N ILE A 92 -0.13 -17.81 6.70
CA ILE A 92 -1.25 -16.87 6.73
C ILE A 92 -2.38 -17.38 5.81
N PRO A 93 -3.41 -18.05 6.36
CA PRO A 93 -4.42 -18.77 5.57
C PRO A 93 -5.15 -17.91 4.53
N PHE A 94 -5.47 -16.65 4.89
CA PHE A 94 -6.13 -15.72 3.97
C PHE A 94 -5.32 -15.50 2.70
N ILE A 95 -4.00 -15.28 2.82
CA ILE A 95 -3.12 -15.05 1.68
C ILE A 95 -3.03 -16.30 0.82
N SER A 96 -2.93 -17.48 1.44
CA SER A 96 -2.93 -18.77 0.73
C SER A 96 -4.20 -18.97 -0.12
N ALA A 97 -5.35 -18.46 0.32
CA ALA A 97 -6.61 -18.54 -0.39
C ALA A 97 -6.79 -17.52 -1.53
N LEU A 98 -5.94 -16.49 -1.64
CA LEU A 98 -6.00 -15.52 -2.74
C LEU A 98 -5.50 -16.15 -4.04
N ASN A 99 -6.34 -16.20 -5.07
CA ASN A 99 -5.97 -16.72 -6.39
C ASN A 99 -5.68 -15.56 -7.35
N ASP A 100 -4.74 -15.77 -8.28
CA ASP A 100 -4.46 -14.88 -9.42
C ASP A 100 -4.10 -13.43 -9.07
N VAL A 101 -3.51 -13.19 -7.90
CA VAL A 101 -3.01 -11.88 -7.49
C VAL A 101 -1.49 -11.87 -7.34
N THR A 102 -0.87 -10.77 -7.77
CA THR A 102 0.54 -10.51 -7.47
C THR A 102 0.63 -9.83 -6.10
N LEU A 103 1.23 -10.52 -5.15
CA LEU A 103 1.50 -10.00 -3.81
C LEU A 103 2.81 -9.22 -3.81
N PHE A 104 2.81 -8.10 -3.12
CA PHE A 104 3.99 -7.25 -2.97
C PHE A 104 3.98 -6.53 -1.63
N GLU A 105 5.16 -6.08 -1.24
CA GLU A 105 5.36 -5.18 -0.11
C GLU A 105 5.53 -3.73 -0.58
N LEU A 106 5.11 -2.80 0.27
CA LEU A 106 5.48 -1.39 0.23
C LEU A 106 6.08 -0.99 1.58
N ARG A 107 7.15 -0.21 1.51
CA ARG A 107 7.89 0.31 2.66
C ARG A 107 7.22 1.57 3.20
N ILE A 108 6.89 1.57 4.49
CA ILE A 108 6.46 2.78 5.21
C ILE A 108 7.70 3.53 5.70
N ASP A 109 8.66 2.81 6.28
CA ASP A 109 9.95 3.35 6.72
C ASP A 109 11.04 2.26 6.71
N ASP A 110 12.17 2.48 7.36
CA ASP A 110 13.24 1.51 7.31
C ASP A 110 12.89 0.11 7.85
N LYS A 111 11.91 0.02 8.76
CA LYS A 111 11.48 -1.18 9.49
C LYS A 111 10.00 -1.59 9.23
N LEU A 112 9.13 -0.69 8.85
CA LEU A 112 7.69 -0.92 8.72
C LEU A 112 7.34 -1.21 7.25
N ARG A 113 6.63 -2.31 7.02
CA ARG A 113 6.10 -2.70 5.71
C ARG A 113 4.62 -2.97 5.78
N VAL A 114 3.99 -2.86 4.63
CA VAL A 114 2.63 -3.34 4.39
C VAL A 114 2.65 -4.26 3.19
N HIS A 115 1.88 -5.34 3.27
CA HIS A 115 1.78 -6.32 2.20
C HIS A 115 0.35 -6.35 1.69
N GLY A 116 0.20 -6.54 0.39
CA GLY A 116 -1.10 -6.58 -0.24
C GLY A 116 -1.00 -6.87 -1.72
N TYR A 117 -2.08 -6.54 -2.41
CA TYR A 117 -2.17 -6.69 -3.85
C TYR A 117 -2.90 -5.51 -4.46
N ARG A 118 -2.73 -5.36 -5.77
CA ARG A 118 -3.41 -4.35 -6.57
C ARG A 118 -4.69 -4.94 -7.18
N SER A 119 -5.75 -4.14 -7.20
CA SER A 119 -6.87 -4.34 -8.11
C SER A 119 -7.39 -2.96 -8.54
N ASN A 120 -7.33 -2.67 -9.85
CA ASN A 120 -7.64 -1.35 -10.40
C ASN A 120 -6.78 -0.25 -9.74
N SER A 121 -7.41 0.83 -9.28
CA SER A 121 -6.80 1.94 -8.53
C SER A 121 -6.59 1.62 -7.04
N ILE A 122 -6.98 0.43 -6.56
CA ILE A 122 -6.93 0.09 -5.14
C ILE A 122 -5.72 -0.77 -4.82
N PHE A 123 -4.94 -0.34 -3.84
CA PHE A 123 -4.05 -1.20 -3.07
C PHE A 123 -4.84 -1.83 -1.91
N TYR A 124 -5.16 -3.11 -2.05
CA TYR A 124 -5.77 -3.89 -0.98
C TYR A 124 -4.67 -4.36 -0.04
N MET A 125 -4.51 -3.63 1.07
CA MET A 125 -3.57 -3.99 2.12
C MET A 125 -4.14 -5.15 2.93
N CYS A 126 -3.35 -6.21 3.05
CA CYS A 126 -3.72 -7.44 3.72
C CYS A 126 -3.00 -7.61 5.05
N LEU A 127 -1.74 -7.14 5.16
CA LEU A 127 -0.89 -7.36 6.33
C LEU A 127 -0.11 -6.11 6.69
N LEU A 128 0.05 -5.92 8.00
CA LEU A 128 1.09 -5.10 8.58
C LEU A 128 2.30 -5.98 8.86
N ASP A 129 3.49 -5.45 8.62
CA ASP A 129 4.75 -6.11 9.01
C ASP A 129 5.70 -5.08 9.62
N ARG A 130 5.56 -4.87 10.93
CA ARG A 130 6.33 -3.89 11.69
C ARG A 130 7.81 -4.26 11.85
N GLU A 131 8.15 -5.53 11.69
CA GLU A 131 9.48 -6.04 12.01
C GLU A 131 10.20 -6.73 10.85
N HIS A 132 9.64 -6.62 9.64
CA HIS A 132 10.10 -7.33 8.44
C HIS A 132 10.07 -8.86 8.54
N LYS A 133 9.15 -9.43 9.30
CA LYS A 133 9.16 -10.87 9.60
C LYS A 133 8.82 -11.72 8.39
N ILE A 134 8.04 -11.21 7.43
CA ILE A 134 7.57 -12.01 6.30
C ILE A 134 8.70 -12.36 5.33
N CYS A 135 9.58 -11.41 5.06
CA CYS A 135 10.65 -11.57 4.06
C CYS A 135 11.97 -12.08 4.65
N LYS A 136 12.05 -12.24 5.97
CA LYS A 136 13.19 -12.86 6.65
C LYS A 136 13.24 -14.39 6.43
#